data_AF-A0A7C8I516-F1
#
_entry.id   AF-A0A7C8I516-F1
#
_cell.length_a   1.000
_cell.length_b   1.000
_cell.length_c   1.000
_cell.angle_alpha   90.00
_cell.angle_beta   90.00
_cell.angle_gamma   90.00
#
_symmetry.space_group_name_H-M   'P 1'
#
loop_
_entity.id
_entity.type
_entity.pdbx_description
1 polymer ?
#
loop_
_entity_poly.entity_id
_entity_poly.type
_entity_poly.pdbx_seq_one_letter_code
_entity_poly.pdbx_strand_id
1 'polypeptide(L)'
;MPRFFKRLFKFPSMDFEMAIWEMMSLIIAPKAVFRSIYYHKQQQKTWHRPDPSFTYLLSLFLLLTSLAWGFAYADGAGRMLRIALVFVFGHFLLVSVGVATVAFFLVGRLLGPGVKGLPGRRRGLYNLPGGDGEGREELEFGYCWDVAIRAFVPIWVFLYVVQFLCMPLVGTDHWLSLLLSNTLYAIALNYYFTITFLGYNALPFLHHTELLLLPGAITTILWFASLFGLNLSRHLAPVLWAGARLRKDV
;
A
#
# COMPACT_ATOMS: atom_id res chain seq x y z
N MET A 1 11.80 -3.01 -30.58
CA MET A 1 11.40 -3.25 -29.17
C MET A 1 11.02 -1.93 -28.51
N PRO A 2 9.82 -1.80 -27.91
CA PRO A 2 9.37 -0.58 -27.24
C PRO A 2 10.32 -0.16 -26.10
N ARG A 3 10.51 1.15 -25.89
CA ARG A 3 11.46 1.70 -24.90
C ARG A 3 11.19 1.28 -23.46
N PHE A 4 9.95 0.88 -23.14
CA PHE A 4 9.53 0.35 -21.84
C PHE A 4 10.28 -0.94 -21.46
N PHE A 5 10.41 -1.90 -22.38
CA PHE A 5 11.05 -3.20 -22.09
C PHE A 5 12.58 -3.14 -21.94
N LYS A 6 13.23 -2.14 -22.54
CA LYS A 6 14.69 -1.95 -22.37
C LYS A 6 15.09 -1.49 -20.95
N ARG A 7 14.17 -0.94 -20.16
CA ARG A 7 14.45 -0.47 -18.79
C ARG A 7 14.20 -1.52 -17.70
N LEU A 8 13.35 -2.52 -17.96
CA LEU A 8 13.07 -3.62 -17.02
C LEU A 8 14.30 -4.48 -16.69
N PHE A 9 15.31 -4.51 -17.57
CA PHE A 9 16.52 -5.34 -17.43
C PHE A 9 17.83 -4.56 -17.21
N LYS A 10 17.78 -3.23 -16.99
CA LYS A 10 18.97 -2.44 -16.61
C LYS A 10 19.13 -2.38 -15.09
N PHE A 11 19.52 -3.50 -14.49
CA PHE A 11 19.86 -3.61 -13.06
C PHE A 11 20.95 -2.62 -12.55
N PRO A 12 21.97 -2.20 -13.33
CA PRO A 12 23.05 -1.35 -12.80
C PRO A 12 22.70 0.11 -12.48
N SER A 13 21.49 0.58 -12.76
CA SER A 13 21.05 1.96 -12.49
C SER A 13 19.86 2.03 -11.52
N MET A 14 19.55 0.95 -10.81
CA MET A 14 18.45 0.90 -9.84
C MET A 14 18.90 1.43 -8.48
N ASP A 15 18.16 2.37 -7.92
CA ASP A 15 18.51 3.08 -6.67
C ASP A 15 17.93 2.33 -5.45
N PHE A 16 18.53 1.18 -5.14
CA PHE A 16 18.07 0.34 -4.01
C PHE A 16 18.26 1.00 -2.65
N GLU A 17 19.26 1.86 -2.49
CA GLU A 17 19.49 2.62 -1.26
C GLU A 17 18.29 3.53 -0.96
N MET A 18 17.84 4.28 -1.97
CA MET A 18 16.63 5.08 -1.85
C MET A 18 15.40 4.21 -1.59
N ALA A 19 15.24 3.08 -2.28
CA ALA A 19 14.10 2.19 -2.07
C ALA A 19 14.02 1.67 -0.62
N ILE A 20 15.16 1.27 -0.04
CA ILE A 20 15.25 0.84 1.37
C ILE A 20 14.88 2.00 2.29
N TRP A 21 15.44 3.18 2.04
CA TRP A 21 15.12 4.37 2.84
C TRP A 21 13.63 4.73 2.78
N GLU A 22 13.01 4.66 1.60
CA GLU A 22 11.57 4.89 1.42
C GLU A 22 10.76 3.87 2.23
N MET A 23 11.06 2.57 2.12
CA MET A 23 10.34 1.52 2.85
C MET A 23 10.41 1.70 4.37
N MET A 24 11.61 1.99 4.91
CA MET A 24 11.79 2.25 6.34
C MET A 24 11.07 3.53 6.78
N SER A 25 11.18 4.58 5.97
CA SER A 25 10.55 5.87 6.26
C SER A 25 9.02 5.80 6.17
N LEU A 26 8.43 4.96 5.33
CA LEU A 26 6.97 4.76 5.28
C LEU A 26 6.41 4.22 6.60
N ILE A 27 7.20 3.48 7.38
CA ILE A 27 6.81 2.94 8.67
C ILE A 27 7.07 3.94 9.81
N ILE A 28 8.23 4.61 9.80
CA ILE A 28 8.67 5.47 10.91
C ILE A 28 8.17 6.92 10.74
N ALA A 29 8.31 7.48 9.55
CA ALA A 29 8.07 8.89 9.26
C ALA A 29 7.57 9.09 7.82
N PRO A 30 6.33 8.67 7.48
CA PRO A 30 5.83 8.63 6.10
C PRO A 30 5.84 10.00 5.42
N LYS A 31 5.67 11.08 6.19
CA LYS A 31 5.76 12.47 5.68
C LYS A 31 7.12 12.80 5.06
N ALA A 32 8.20 12.15 5.48
CA ALA A 32 9.53 12.35 4.91
C ALA A 32 9.61 11.86 3.45
N VAL A 33 8.97 10.73 3.14
CA VAL A 33 8.91 10.17 1.78
C VAL A 33 8.20 11.13 0.83
N PHE A 34 7.03 11.64 1.23
CA PHE A 34 6.28 12.58 0.40
C PHE A 34 6.97 13.94 0.25
N ARG A 35 7.76 14.37 1.25
CA ARG A 35 8.65 15.53 1.11
C ARG A 35 9.74 15.29 0.05
N SER A 36 10.32 14.10 0.01
CA SER A 36 11.31 13.74 -1.00
C SER A 36 10.72 13.75 -2.42
N ILE A 37 9.51 13.21 -2.59
CA ILE A 37 8.76 13.26 -3.86
C ILE A 37 8.52 14.70 -4.31
N TYR A 38 8.16 15.58 -3.38
CA TYR A 38 7.98 17.00 -3.67
C TYR A 38 9.27 17.65 -4.21
N TYR A 39 10.43 17.37 -3.60
CA TYR A 39 11.71 17.85 -4.12
C TYR A 39 12.08 17.25 -5.48
N HIS A 40 11.78 15.96 -5.70
CA HIS A 40 11.98 15.32 -7.00
C HIS A 40 11.17 16.02 -8.10
N LYS A 41 9.91 16.36 -7.83
CA LYS A 41 9.05 17.09 -8.77
C LYS A 41 9.65 18.44 -9.17
N GLN A 42 10.26 19.17 -8.24
CA GLN A 42 10.91 20.46 -8.55
C GLN A 42 12.08 20.29 -9.53
N GLN A 43 12.81 19.18 -9.44
CA GLN A 43 13.99 18.91 -10.28
C GLN A 43 13.61 18.29 -11.64
N GLN A 44 12.68 17.34 -11.66
CA GLN A 44 12.37 16.51 -12.83
C GLN A 44 11.03 16.84 -13.50
N LYS A 45 10.28 17.79 -12.95
CA LYS A 45 8.95 18.24 -13.43
C LYS A 45 7.90 17.13 -13.59
N THR A 46 8.14 15.92 -13.08
CA THR A 46 7.21 14.79 -13.05
C THR A 46 6.99 14.32 -11.62
N TRP A 47 5.80 13.78 -11.33
CA TRP A 47 5.46 13.26 -10.00
C TRP A 47 5.87 11.79 -9.85
N HIS A 48 5.79 11.03 -10.94
CA HIS A 48 6.22 9.64 -11.00
C HIS A 48 7.74 9.52 -11.16
N ARG A 49 8.37 8.69 -10.33
CA ARG A 49 9.78 8.32 -10.54
C ARG A 49 9.82 7.00 -11.32
N PRO A 50 10.37 6.96 -12.54
CA PRO A 50 10.37 5.76 -13.39
C PRO A 50 11.48 4.77 -12.97
N ASP A 51 11.55 4.40 -11.69
CA ASP A 51 12.48 3.42 -11.14
C ASP A 51 11.71 2.20 -10.57
N PRO A 52 11.91 0.98 -11.10
CA PRO A 52 11.25 -0.21 -10.59
C PRO A 52 11.84 -0.76 -9.28
N SER A 53 12.94 -0.17 -8.76
CA SER A 53 13.68 -0.65 -7.58
C SER A 53 12.78 -0.95 -6.37
N PHE A 54 11.86 -0.05 -6.03
CA PHE A 54 10.93 -0.22 -4.92
C PHE A 54 10.01 -1.44 -5.11
N THR A 55 9.47 -1.62 -6.32
CA THR A 55 8.58 -2.74 -6.64
C THR A 55 9.33 -4.06 -6.53
N TYR A 56 10.56 -4.13 -7.05
CA TYR A 56 11.39 -5.32 -6.96
C TYR A 56 11.82 -5.65 -5.54
N LEU A 57 12.20 -4.64 -4.75
CA LEU A 57 12.60 -4.81 -3.36
C LEU A 57 11.44 -5.33 -2.51
N LEU A 58 10.26 -4.72 -2.63
CA LEU A 58 9.06 -5.20 -1.92
C LEU A 58 8.61 -6.59 -2.41
N SER A 59 8.75 -6.88 -3.71
CA SER A 59 8.50 -8.23 -4.25
C SER A 59 9.45 -9.28 -3.67
N LEU A 60 10.73 -8.93 -3.49
CA LEU A 60 11.71 -9.81 -2.86
C LEU A 60 11.36 -10.09 -1.39
N PHE A 61 10.99 -9.06 -0.61
CA PHE A 61 10.56 -9.27 0.77
C PHE A 61 9.25 -10.05 0.87
N LEU A 62 8.31 -9.84 -0.05
CA LEU A 62 7.11 -10.66 -0.16
C LEU A 62 7.43 -12.12 -0.52
N LEU A 63 8.41 -12.35 -1.41
CA LEU A 63 8.88 -13.69 -1.71
C LEU A 63 9.45 -14.34 -0.44
N LEU A 64 10.36 -13.69 0.28
CA LEU A 64 10.95 -14.22 1.51
C LEU A 64 9.89 -14.52 2.58
N THR A 65 8.94 -13.61 2.80
CA THR A 65 7.83 -13.85 3.73
C THR A 65 6.91 -14.98 3.25
N SER A 66 6.62 -15.08 1.95
CA SER A 66 5.83 -16.19 1.40
C SER A 66 6.49 -17.55 1.59
N LEU A 67 7.84 -17.62 1.56
CA LEU A 67 8.57 -18.84 1.87
C LEU A 67 8.38 -19.21 3.36
N ALA A 68 8.45 -18.24 4.28
CA ALA A 68 8.19 -18.49 5.70
C ALA A 68 6.76 -18.99 5.96
N TRP A 69 5.76 -18.33 5.38
CA TRP A 69 4.36 -18.81 5.43
C TRP A 69 4.19 -20.18 4.79
N GLY A 70 4.86 -20.41 3.66
CA GLY A 70 4.86 -21.69 2.96
C GLY A 70 5.46 -22.81 3.78
N PHE A 71 6.61 -22.61 4.43
CA PHE A 71 7.21 -23.59 5.33
C PHE A 71 6.32 -23.90 6.54
N ALA A 72 5.61 -22.91 7.06
CA ALA A 72 4.75 -23.09 8.23
C ALA A 72 3.41 -23.78 7.92
N TYR A 73 2.82 -23.54 6.74
CA TYR A 73 1.42 -23.91 6.44
C TYR A 73 1.19 -24.70 5.14
N ALA A 74 2.22 -24.93 4.32
CA ALA A 74 2.07 -25.71 3.09
C ALA A 74 2.39 -27.20 3.32
N ASP A 75 1.52 -28.08 2.80
CA ASP A 75 1.73 -29.54 2.86
C ASP A 75 2.71 -30.07 1.78
N GLY A 76 3.34 -29.17 1.00
CA GLY A 76 4.28 -29.56 -0.06
C GLY A 76 4.77 -28.41 -0.94
N ALA A 77 5.84 -28.67 -1.71
CA ALA A 77 6.53 -27.67 -2.52
C ALA A 77 5.62 -26.98 -3.56
N GLY A 78 4.68 -27.70 -4.17
CA GLY A 78 3.73 -27.11 -5.12
C GLY A 78 2.81 -26.06 -4.47
N ARG A 79 2.35 -26.30 -3.23
CA ARG A 79 1.53 -25.34 -2.49
C ARG A 79 2.36 -24.17 -2.00
N MET A 80 3.60 -24.41 -1.59
CA MET A 80 4.56 -23.34 -1.24
C MET A 80 4.81 -22.40 -2.42
N LEU A 81 5.04 -22.95 -3.63
CA LEU A 81 5.17 -22.15 -4.85
C LEU A 81 3.90 -21.35 -5.15
N ARG A 82 2.72 -21.97 -5.00
CA ARG A 82 1.44 -21.26 -5.17
C ARG A 82 1.30 -20.09 -4.20
N ILE A 83 1.65 -20.26 -2.93
CA ILE A 83 1.62 -19.17 -1.92
C ILE A 83 2.54 -18.02 -2.36
N ALA A 84 3.76 -18.34 -2.79
CA ALA A 84 4.70 -17.34 -3.29
C ALA A 84 4.15 -16.56 -4.50
N LEU A 85 3.60 -17.26 -5.48
CA LEU A 85 3.01 -16.62 -6.67
C LEU A 85 1.80 -15.76 -6.31
N VAL A 86 0.91 -16.24 -5.43
CA VAL A 86 -0.27 -15.49 -5.00
C VAL A 86 0.12 -14.24 -4.21
N PHE A 87 1.10 -14.32 -3.30
CA PHE A 87 1.53 -13.16 -2.51
C PHE A 87 2.11 -12.05 -3.39
N VAL A 88 3.01 -12.41 -4.31
CA VAL A 88 3.67 -11.41 -5.17
C VAL A 88 2.74 -10.92 -6.28
N PHE A 89 2.18 -11.82 -7.09
CA PHE A 89 1.42 -11.42 -8.28
C PHE A 89 -0.03 -11.10 -7.96
N GLY A 90 -0.67 -11.87 -7.08
CA GLY A 90 -2.08 -11.67 -6.71
C GLY A 90 -2.25 -10.53 -5.71
N HIS A 91 -1.70 -10.68 -4.50
CA HIS A 91 -1.97 -9.75 -3.41
C HIS A 91 -1.24 -8.43 -3.56
N PHE A 92 -0.01 -8.43 -4.05
CA PHE A 92 0.76 -7.20 -4.20
C PHE A 92 0.54 -6.55 -5.56
N LEU A 93 0.99 -7.18 -6.66
CA LEU A 93 0.99 -6.52 -7.97
C LEU A 93 -0.43 -6.29 -8.52
N LEU A 94 -1.27 -7.33 -8.58
CA LEU A 94 -2.62 -7.22 -9.16
C LEU A 94 -3.51 -6.27 -8.34
N VAL A 95 -3.50 -6.36 -7.01
CA VAL A 95 -4.24 -5.41 -6.15
C VAL A 95 -3.70 -4.00 -6.32
N SER A 96 -2.38 -3.80 -6.38
CA SER A 96 -1.80 -2.45 -6.55
C SER A 96 -2.16 -1.84 -7.90
N VAL A 97 -2.16 -2.62 -8.99
CA VAL A 97 -2.63 -2.15 -10.31
C VAL A 97 -4.11 -1.80 -10.25
N GLY A 98 -4.94 -2.65 -9.62
CA GLY A 98 -6.37 -2.41 -9.45
C GLY A 98 -6.64 -1.11 -8.69
N VAL A 99 -5.99 -0.93 -7.54
CA VAL A 99 -6.07 0.29 -6.74
C VAL A 99 -5.58 1.50 -7.53
N ALA A 100 -4.44 1.41 -8.20
CA ALA A 100 -3.91 2.51 -9.01
C ALA A 100 -4.87 2.92 -10.12
N THR A 101 -5.52 1.94 -10.77
CA THR A 101 -6.52 2.17 -11.81
C THR A 101 -7.76 2.85 -11.24
N VAL A 102 -8.30 2.33 -10.13
CA VAL A 102 -9.44 2.94 -9.44
C VAL A 102 -9.12 4.36 -8.99
N ALA A 103 -7.94 4.58 -8.40
CA ALA A 103 -7.52 5.88 -7.94
C ALA A 103 -7.32 6.86 -9.11
N PHE A 104 -6.71 6.43 -10.21
CA PHE A 104 -6.54 7.26 -11.40
C PHE A 104 -7.88 7.79 -11.92
N PHE A 105 -8.91 6.94 -11.98
CA PHE A 105 -10.24 7.36 -12.40
C PHE A 105 -11.02 8.13 -11.34
N LEU A 106 -11.02 7.69 -10.08
CA LEU A 106 -11.83 8.30 -9.02
C LEU A 106 -11.20 9.59 -8.48
N VAL A 107 -9.91 9.59 -8.16
CA VAL A 107 -9.21 10.79 -7.65
C VAL A 107 -9.19 11.87 -8.72
N GLY A 108 -8.88 11.51 -9.97
CA GLY A 108 -8.90 12.46 -11.09
C GLY A 108 -10.28 13.10 -11.31
N ARG A 109 -11.37 12.34 -11.14
CA ARG A 109 -12.74 12.84 -11.33
C ARG A 109 -13.35 13.54 -10.12
N LEU A 110 -13.08 13.06 -8.91
CA LEU A 110 -13.72 13.55 -7.68
C LEU A 110 -12.93 14.68 -7.01
N LEU A 111 -11.60 14.68 -7.16
CA LEU A 111 -10.68 15.59 -6.45
C LEU A 111 -9.89 16.51 -7.40
N GLY A 112 -10.07 16.37 -8.72
CA GLY A 112 -9.41 17.19 -9.72
C GLY A 112 -9.92 18.64 -9.81
N PRO A 113 -9.12 19.56 -10.38
CA PRO A 113 -9.51 20.96 -10.54
C PRO A 113 -10.64 21.09 -11.56
N GLY A 114 -11.84 21.50 -11.12
CA GLY A 114 -12.98 21.76 -12.01
C GLY A 114 -14.28 20.99 -11.72
N VAL A 115 -14.36 20.26 -10.60
CA VAL A 115 -15.63 19.63 -10.18
C VAL A 115 -16.66 20.73 -9.83
N LYS A 116 -17.69 20.87 -10.67
CA LYS A 116 -18.82 21.78 -10.44
C LYS A 116 -19.56 21.36 -9.15
N GLY A 117 -19.36 22.08 -8.05
CA GLY A 117 -20.18 21.95 -6.84
C GLY A 117 -19.45 21.86 -5.49
N LEU A 118 -18.11 21.70 -5.45
CA LEU A 118 -17.37 21.73 -4.18
C LEU A 118 -16.67 23.08 -3.96
N PRO A 119 -16.99 23.84 -2.89
CA PRO A 119 -16.25 25.03 -2.51
C PRO A 119 -14.91 24.60 -1.89
N GLY A 120 -13.77 25.08 -2.42
CA GLY A 120 -12.47 24.60 -1.93
C GLY A 120 -11.27 25.40 -2.40
N ARG A 121 -10.87 26.37 -1.58
CA ARG A 121 -9.62 27.15 -1.68
C ARG A 121 -8.40 26.21 -1.71
N ARG A 122 -7.40 26.51 -2.56
CA ARG A 122 -6.11 25.79 -2.70
C ARG A 122 -5.50 25.48 -1.32
N ARG A 123 -5.48 24.22 -0.89
CA ARG A 123 -4.89 23.80 0.40
C ARG A 123 -4.25 22.42 0.28
N GLY A 124 -3.19 22.33 -0.52
CA GLY A 124 -2.29 21.17 -0.53
C GLY A 124 -1.31 21.20 0.65
N LEU A 125 -0.69 20.06 0.98
CA LEU A 125 0.26 19.92 2.10
C LEU A 125 1.45 20.90 2.02
N TYR A 126 1.84 21.27 0.80
CA TYR A 126 2.85 22.28 0.50
C TYR A 126 2.16 23.41 -0.27
N ASN A 127 1.91 24.55 0.38
CA ASN A 127 1.34 25.73 -0.27
C ASN A 127 2.38 26.35 -1.22
N LEU A 128 2.33 26.00 -2.51
CA LEU A 128 3.06 26.75 -3.54
C LEU A 128 2.22 27.94 -4.03
N PRO A 129 2.86 29.08 -4.36
CA PRO A 129 2.24 30.11 -5.16
C PRO A 129 2.09 29.59 -6.59
N GLY A 130 0.90 29.06 -6.91
CA GLY A 130 0.58 28.63 -8.27
C GLY A 130 0.37 29.84 -9.18
N GLY A 131 1.33 30.07 -10.08
CA GLY A 131 1.22 31.05 -11.17
C GLY A 131 0.10 30.68 -12.13
N ASP A 132 -0.66 31.69 -12.53
CA ASP A 132 -1.84 31.58 -13.40
C ASP A 132 -1.46 31.42 -14.89
N GLY A 133 -0.53 30.50 -15.22
CA GLY A 133 -0.04 30.32 -16.58
C GLY A 133 0.14 28.85 -16.98
N GLU A 134 -0.62 28.43 -18.00
CA GLU A 134 -0.28 27.36 -18.96
C GLU A 134 0.14 25.99 -18.41
N GLY A 135 -0.85 25.15 -18.13
CA GLY A 135 -0.68 23.69 -17.99
C GLY A 135 -1.54 23.14 -16.88
N ARG A 136 -2.68 22.53 -17.21
CA ARG A 136 -3.42 21.71 -16.24
C ARG A 136 -2.51 20.53 -15.91
N GLU A 137 -1.88 20.51 -14.73
CA GLU A 137 -1.16 19.33 -14.28
C GLU A 137 -2.18 18.19 -14.10
N GLU A 138 -2.08 17.18 -14.95
CA GLU A 138 -2.94 16.00 -14.91
C GLU A 138 -2.36 14.96 -13.94
N LEU A 139 -3.24 14.16 -13.34
CA LEU A 139 -2.85 13.04 -12.49
C LEU A 139 -2.13 12.00 -13.36
N GLU A 140 -0.88 11.69 -13.04
CA GLU A 140 -0.09 10.67 -13.75
C GLU A 140 -0.45 9.27 -13.22
N PHE A 141 -0.75 8.31 -14.12
CA PHE A 141 -1.01 6.92 -13.70
C PHE A 141 0.18 6.29 -12.96
N GLY A 142 1.41 6.61 -13.38
CA GLY A 142 2.62 6.16 -12.70
C GLY A 142 2.68 6.61 -11.24
N TYR A 143 2.16 7.80 -10.93
CA TYR A 143 2.06 8.27 -9.55
C TYR A 143 1.03 7.47 -8.75
N CYS A 144 -0.13 7.17 -9.33
CA CYS A 144 -1.13 6.31 -8.69
C CYS A 144 -0.59 4.91 -8.39
N TRP A 145 0.19 4.35 -9.30
CA TRP A 145 0.93 3.10 -9.08
C TRP A 145 1.91 3.22 -7.91
N ASP A 146 2.73 4.27 -7.89
CA ASP A 146 3.70 4.48 -6.81
C ASP A 146 3.03 4.64 -5.44
N VAL A 147 1.89 5.34 -5.36
CA VAL A 147 1.12 5.46 -4.11
C VAL A 147 0.56 4.09 -3.69
N ALA A 148 0.01 3.31 -4.62
CA ALA A 148 -0.56 2.00 -4.33
C ALA A 148 0.48 1.02 -3.76
N ILE A 149 1.66 0.92 -4.38
CA ILE A 149 2.73 0.04 -3.90
C ILE A 149 3.32 0.52 -2.56
N ARG A 150 3.44 1.83 -2.34
CA ARG A 150 3.93 2.39 -1.07
C ARG A 150 2.94 2.17 0.07
N ALA A 151 1.64 2.33 -0.19
CA ALA A 151 0.60 2.05 0.79
C ALA A 151 0.54 0.57 1.18
N PHE A 152 0.99 -0.34 0.30
CA PHE A 152 1.08 -1.77 0.62
C PHE A 152 2.15 -2.10 1.68
N VAL A 153 3.14 -1.23 1.93
CA VAL A 153 4.22 -1.52 2.88
C VAL A 153 3.72 -1.77 4.31
N PRO A 154 2.87 -0.93 4.93
CA PRO A 154 2.26 -1.27 6.22
C PRO A 154 1.46 -2.57 6.20
N ILE A 155 0.73 -2.86 5.12
CA ILE A 155 -0.01 -4.12 4.98
C ILE A 155 0.95 -5.31 5.05
N TRP A 156 2.05 -5.25 4.32
CA TRP A 156 3.12 -6.25 4.39
C TRP A 156 3.70 -6.38 5.80
N VAL A 157 4.11 -5.27 6.43
CA VAL A 157 4.70 -5.33 7.78
C VAL A 157 3.72 -5.93 8.80
N PHE A 158 2.50 -5.42 8.89
CA PHE A 158 1.57 -5.84 9.95
C PHE A 158 0.91 -7.19 9.68
N LEU A 159 0.49 -7.48 8.44
CA LEU A 159 -0.28 -8.69 8.13
C LEU A 159 0.56 -9.86 7.60
N TYR A 160 1.74 -9.60 7.02
CA TYR A 160 2.60 -10.66 6.49
C TYR A 160 3.77 -10.98 7.42
N VAL A 161 4.28 -10.00 8.16
CA VAL A 161 5.40 -10.19 9.09
C VAL A 161 4.91 -10.30 10.54
N VAL A 162 4.33 -9.23 11.10
CA VAL A 162 3.94 -9.21 12.53
C VAL A 162 2.87 -10.25 12.81
N GLN A 163 1.81 -10.33 11.99
CA GLN A 163 0.78 -11.34 12.16
C GLN A 163 1.37 -12.75 12.11
N PHE A 164 2.31 -13.03 11.19
CA PHE A 164 2.98 -14.34 11.10
C PHE A 164 3.66 -14.71 12.43
N LEU A 165 4.43 -13.78 13.00
CA LEU A 165 5.10 -13.97 14.29
C LEU A 165 4.10 -14.15 15.43
N CYS A 166 2.95 -13.47 15.36
CA CYS A 166 1.86 -13.58 16.34
C CYS A 166 0.92 -14.77 16.11
N MET A 167 1.06 -15.54 15.02
CA MET A 167 0.15 -16.65 14.69
C MET A 167 -0.03 -17.67 15.82
N PRO A 168 0.99 -18.06 16.61
CA PRO A 168 0.79 -18.97 17.73
C PRO A 168 -0.20 -18.46 18.78
N LEU A 169 -0.31 -17.14 18.95
CA LEU A 169 -1.24 -16.51 19.88
C LEU A 169 -2.58 -16.21 19.21
N VAL A 170 -2.54 -15.61 18.02
CA VAL A 170 -3.69 -15.14 17.23
C VAL A 170 -4.50 -16.29 16.61
N GLY A 171 -3.93 -17.48 16.54
CA GLY A 171 -4.64 -18.69 16.12
C GLY A 171 -5.60 -19.24 17.17
N THR A 172 -5.46 -18.87 18.45
CA THR A 172 -6.20 -19.47 19.57
C THR A 172 -7.60 -18.85 19.78
N ASP A 173 -8.44 -19.52 20.59
CA ASP A 173 -9.82 -19.10 20.92
C ASP A 173 -9.93 -18.02 22.01
N HIS A 174 -8.81 -17.53 22.54
CA HIS A 174 -8.83 -16.54 23.62
C HIS A 174 -9.35 -15.19 23.14
N TRP A 175 -10.02 -14.44 24.02
CA TRP A 175 -10.44 -13.06 23.70
C TRP A 175 -9.26 -12.16 23.31
N LEU A 176 -8.08 -12.37 23.93
CA LEU A 176 -6.86 -11.63 23.59
C LEU A 176 -6.39 -11.89 22.14
N SER A 177 -6.58 -13.12 21.65
CA SER A 177 -6.30 -13.49 20.25
C SER A 177 -7.19 -12.70 19.29
N LEU A 178 -8.47 -12.57 19.63
CA LEU A 178 -9.43 -11.77 18.89
C LEU A 178 -9.05 -10.28 18.88
N LEU A 179 -8.76 -9.70 20.06
CA LEU A 179 -8.35 -8.30 20.18
C LEU A 179 -7.08 -8.03 19.36
N LEU A 180 -6.04 -8.85 19.53
CA LEU A 180 -4.76 -8.68 18.85
C LEU A 180 -4.91 -8.83 17.33
N SER A 181 -5.64 -9.86 16.89
CA SER A 181 -5.96 -10.07 15.47
C SER A 181 -6.60 -8.84 14.86
N ASN A 182 -7.72 -8.40 15.42
CA ASN A 182 -8.51 -7.34 14.83
C ASN A 182 -7.75 -6.01 14.87
N THR A 183 -6.98 -5.78 15.93
CA THR A 183 -6.12 -4.60 16.06
C THR A 183 -5.03 -4.56 14.99
N LEU A 184 -4.42 -5.70 14.65
CA LEU A 184 -3.44 -5.76 13.54
C LEU A 184 -4.07 -5.36 12.21
N TYR A 185 -5.27 -5.85 11.88
CA TYR A 185 -6.00 -5.46 10.67
C TYR A 185 -6.38 -3.98 10.69
N ALA A 186 -6.88 -3.48 11.82
CA ALA A 186 -7.24 -2.08 11.97
C ALA A 186 -6.04 -1.15 11.79
N ILE A 187 -4.88 -1.47 12.40
CA ILE A 187 -3.64 -0.71 12.24
C ILE A 187 -3.19 -0.76 10.78
N ALA A 188 -3.13 -1.95 10.18
CA ALA A 188 -2.66 -2.13 8.80
C ALA A 188 -3.51 -1.32 7.80
N LEU A 189 -4.84 -1.40 7.90
CA LEU A 189 -5.76 -0.70 7.01
C LEU A 189 -5.78 0.82 7.24
N ASN A 190 -5.83 1.28 8.51
CA ASN A 190 -5.77 2.72 8.78
C ASN A 190 -4.45 3.33 8.29
N TYR A 191 -3.33 2.60 8.44
CA TYR A 191 -2.04 3.08 7.97
C TYR A 191 -1.99 3.10 6.43
N TYR A 192 -2.55 2.08 5.77
CA TYR A 192 -2.73 2.06 4.31
C TYR A 192 -3.48 3.30 3.80
N PHE A 193 -4.63 3.63 4.41
CA PHE A 193 -5.40 4.82 4.04
C PHE A 193 -4.65 6.12 4.35
N THR A 194 -3.89 6.17 5.46
CA THR A 194 -3.06 7.32 5.82
C THR A 194 -1.96 7.57 4.79
N ILE A 195 -1.25 6.54 4.35
CA ILE A 195 -0.22 6.68 3.30
C ILE A 195 -0.85 7.08 1.97
N THR A 196 -1.99 6.49 1.62
CA THR A 196 -2.75 6.86 0.42
C THR A 196 -3.13 8.34 0.45
N PHE A 197 -3.70 8.81 1.57
CA PHE A 197 -4.02 10.22 1.79
C PHE A 197 -2.78 11.11 1.67
N LEU A 198 -1.68 10.78 2.35
CA LEU A 198 -0.45 11.58 2.32
C LEU A 198 0.14 11.66 0.90
N GLY A 199 0.02 10.60 0.10
CA GLY A 199 0.40 10.60 -1.32
C GLY A 199 -0.40 11.62 -2.10
N TYR A 200 -1.71 11.45 -2.18
CA TYR A 200 -2.53 12.36 -2.97
C TYR A 200 -2.55 13.80 -2.42
N ASN A 201 -2.38 13.99 -1.10
CA ASN A 201 -2.28 15.32 -0.49
C ASN A 201 -0.95 16.05 -0.79
N ALA A 202 0.07 15.34 -1.29
CA ALA A 202 1.30 15.95 -1.78
C ALA A 202 1.10 16.69 -3.12
N LEU A 203 0.02 16.36 -3.86
CA LEU A 203 -0.32 16.98 -5.12
C LEU A 203 -1.10 18.30 -4.88
N PRO A 204 -0.54 19.46 -5.23
CA PRO A 204 -1.13 20.77 -4.90
C PRO A 204 -2.42 21.08 -5.68
N PHE A 205 -2.67 20.37 -6.78
CA PHE A 205 -3.84 20.54 -7.64
C PHE A 205 -5.05 19.68 -7.23
N LEU A 206 -4.88 18.74 -6.29
CA LEU A 206 -6.00 17.95 -5.76
C LEU A 206 -6.66 18.69 -4.59
N HIS A 207 -7.98 18.66 -4.55
CA HIS A 207 -8.80 19.29 -3.51
C HIS A 207 -9.50 18.25 -2.64
N HIS A 208 -9.80 18.59 -1.39
CA HIS A 208 -10.58 17.75 -0.46
C HIS A 208 -10.06 16.31 -0.31
N THR A 209 -8.73 16.15 -0.34
CA THR A 209 -8.05 14.85 -0.20
C THR A 209 -8.38 14.16 1.14
N GLU A 210 -8.86 14.89 2.13
CA GLU A 210 -9.38 14.39 3.41
C GLU A 210 -10.44 13.29 3.25
N LEU A 211 -11.20 13.30 2.15
CA LEU A 211 -12.17 12.23 1.83
C LEU A 211 -11.53 10.85 1.68
N LEU A 212 -10.23 10.78 1.33
CA LEU A 212 -9.49 9.52 1.24
C LEU A 212 -9.26 8.86 2.61
N LEU A 213 -9.43 9.59 3.72
CA LEU A 213 -9.36 9.07 5.09
C LEU A 213 -10.68 8.46 5.57
N LEU A 214 -11.80 8.72 4.87
CA LEU A 214 -13.13 8.25 5.27
C LEU A 214 -13.21 6.71 5.40
N PRO A 215 -12.62 5.91 4.48
CA PRO A 215 -12.52 4.46 4.68
C PRO A 215 -11.79 4.06 5.97
N GLY A 216 -10.81 4.83 6.42
CA GLY A 216 -10.12 4.62 7.70
C GLY A 216 -11.05 4.73 8.91
N ALA A 217 -11.91 5.76 8.92
CA ALA A 217 -12.95 5.90 9.95
C ALA A 217 -13.91 4.71 9.95
N ILE A 218 -14.35 4.25 8.77
CA ILE A 218 -15.19 3.05 8.63
C ILE A 218 -14.46 1.82 9.18
N THR A 219 -13.18 1.63 8.86
CA THR A 219 -12.42 0.48 9.40
C THR A 219 -12.29 0.51 10.92
N THR A 220 -12.22 1.70 11.52
CA THR A 220 -12.18 1.85 12.98
C THR A 220 -13.51 1.47 13.62
N ILE A 221 -14.64 1.83 13.00
CA ILE A 221 -15.98 1.41 13.46
C ILE A 221 -16.13 -0.11 13.32
N LEU A 222 -15.73 -0.67 12.18
CA LEU A 222 -15.77 -2.12 11.94
C LEU A 222 -14.86 -2.88 12.90
N TRP A 223 -13.74 -2.30 13.32
CA TRP A 223 -12.89 -2.88 14.35
C TRP A 223 -13.64 -3.04 15.68
N PHE A 224 -14.34 -2.02 16.17
CA PHE A 224 -15.18 -2.15 17.38
C PHE A 224 -16.25 -3.24 17.21
N ALA A 225 -16.92 -3.28 16.06
CA ALA A 225 -17.92 -4.31 15.77
C ALA A 225 -17.33 -5.73 15.71
N SER A 226 -16.09 -5.88 15.24
CA SER A 226 -15.43 -7.18 15.14
C SER A 226 -15.09 -7.79 16.52
N LEU A 227 -15.01 -6.97 17.58
CA LEU A 227 -14.72 -7.44 18.94
C LEU A 227 -15.82 -8.33 19.55
N PHE A 228 -17.00 -8.40 18.92
CA PHE A 228 -18.14 -9.22 19.35
C PHE A 228 -18.10 -10.68 18.87
N GLY A 229 -16.95 -11.17 18.39
CA GLY A 229 -16.75 -12.59 18.08
C GLY A 229 -16.11 -12.90 16.72
N LEU A 230 -15.75 -11.88 15.92
CA LEU A 230 -15.11 -12.08 14.62
C LEU A 230 -13.60 -11.96 14.76
N ASN A 231 -12.86 -13.07 14.66
CA ASN A 231 -11.39 -13.06 14.60
C ASN A 231 -10.94 -12.97 13.13
N LEU A 232 -10.45 -11.80 12.70
CA LEU A 232 -10.11 -11.55 11.30
C LEU A 232 -8.97 -12.43 10.79
N SER A 233 -7.96 -12.73 11.60
CA SER A 233 -6.81 -13.55 11.18
C SER A 233 -7.22 -14.97 10.85
N ARG A 234 -8.23 -15.53 11.51
CA ARG A 234 -8.74 -16.88 11.19
C ARG A 234 -9.45 -16.97 9.84
N HIS A 235 -9.99 -15.85 9.35
CA HIS A 235 -10.76 -15.81 8.10
C HIS A 235 -10.02 -15.14 6.94
N LEU A 236 -9.13 -14.20 7.24
CA LEU A 236 -8.49 -13.31 6.27
C LEU A 236 -6.96 -13.39 6.28
N ALA A 237 -6.35 -14.29 7.06
CA ALA A 237 -4.89 -14.48 7.01
C ALA A 237 -4.43 -14.64 5.54
N PRO A 238 -3.34 -13.96 5.14
CA PRO A 238 -2.93 -13.93 3.73
C PRO A 238 -2.80 -15.33 3.10
N VAL A 239 -2.35 -16.32 3.87
CA VAL A 239 -2.17 -17.69 3.38
C VAL A 239 -3.48 -18.39 3.00
N LEU A 240 -4.62 -17.98 3.57
CA LEU A 240 -5.94 -18.56 3.27
C LEU A 240 -6.38 -18.24 1.85
N TRP A 241 -6.08 -17.03 1.38
CA TRP A 241 -6.42 -16.60 0.02
C TRP A 241 -5.54 -17.28 -1.04
N ALA A 242 -4.38 -17.82 -0.64
CA ALA A 242 -3.57 -18.71 -1.44
C ALA A 242 -4.03 -20.18 -1.42
N GLY A 243 -5.11 -20.50 -0.68
CA GLY A 243 -5.68 -21.83 -0.57
C GLY A 243 -5.00 -22.74 0.45
N ALA A 244 -4.13 -22.21 1.32
CA ALA A 244 -3.64 -22.96 2.47
C ALA A 244 -4.69 -22.95 3.58
N ARG A 245 -4.67 -23.98 4.43
CA ARG A 245 -5.49 -24.01 5.64
C ARG A 245 -4.60 -23.69 6.82
N LEU A 246 -5.12 -22.90 7.77
CA LEU A 246 -4.50 -22.83 9.08
C LEU A 246 -4.50 -24.25 9.67
N ARG A 247 -3.39 -24.65 10.29
CA ARG A 247 -3.33 -25.93 11.01
C ARG A 247 -4.46 -25.88 12.04
N LYS A 248 -5.37 -26.86 12.00
CA LYS A 248 -6.35 -27.04 13.08
C LYS A 248 -5.53 -27.26 14.35
N ASP A 249 -5.82 -26.42 15.33
CA ASP A 249 -5.32 -26.33 16.70
C ASP A 249 -4.34 -27.45 17.13
N VAL A 250 -3.17 -27.03 17.63
CA VAL A 250 -2.43 -27.79 18.65
C VAL A 250 -3.10 -27.50 19.98
#